data_AF-A0A242JV91-F1
#
_entry.id   AF-A0A242JV91-F1
#
_cell.length_a   1.000
_cell.length_b   1.000
_cell.length_c   1.000
_cell.angle_alpha   90.00
_cell.angle_beta   90.00
_cell.angle_gamma   90.00
#
_symmetry.space_group_name_H-M   'P 1'
#
loop_
_entity.id
_entity.type
_entity.pdbx_description
1 polymer ?
#
loop_
_entity_poly.entity_id
_entity_poly.type
_entity_poly.pdbx_seq_one_letter_code
_entity_poly.pdbx_strand_id
1 'polypeptide(L)'
;MFIELNIDSKDNLSAQTNNEIKKILSSLNQIVDGINNLRNEKGVGHGKGKKFKELPARYAYLVASSSATLVRFVWDTYEFLYPDNK
;
A
#
# COMPACT_ATOMS: atom_id res chain seq x y z
N MET A 1 -8.50 -10.78 -2.84
CA MET A 1 -7.64 -11.12 -1.68
C MET A 1 -8.00 -10.30 -0.42
N PHE A 2 -8.73 -9.17 -0.50
CA PHE A 2 -9.16 -8.39 0.68
C PHE A 2 -10.68 -8.12 0.77
N ILE A 3 -11.52 -8.93 0.11
CA ILE A 3 -12.97 -8.68 0.08
C ILE A 3 -13.57 -8.73 1.50
N GLU A 4 -13.06 -9.62 2.36
CA GLU A 4 -13.52 -9.78 3.74
C GLU A 4 -13.15 -8.61 4.66
N LEU A 5 -12.09 -7.86 4.36
CA LEU A 5 -11.65 -6.74 5.20
C LEU A 5 -12.38 -5.42 4.88
N ASN A 6 -13.13 -5.36 3.78
CA ASN A 6 -13.86 -4.16 3.34
C ASN A 6 -12.98 -2.89 3.23
N ILE A 7 -11.70 -3.02 2.90
CA ILE A 7 -10.74 -1.90 2.84
C ILE A 7 -10.64 -1.22 1.47
N ASP A 8 -11.30 -1.75 0.43
CA ASP A 8 -11.32 -1.13 -0.89
C ASP A 8 -12.16 0.15 -0.88
N SER A 9 -11.63 1.25 -1.42
CA SER A 9 -12.33 2.55 -1.39
C SER A 9 -13.65 2.59 -2.18
N LYS A 10 -13.90 1.62 -3.06
CA LYS A 10 -15.17 1.47 -3.80
C LYS A 10 -16.22 0.74 -2.98
N ASP A 11 -15.80 -0.27 -2.22
CA ASP A 11 -16.71 -1.19 -1.52
C ASP A 11 -16.82 -0.88 -0.02
N ASN A 12 -15.89 -0.10 0.54
CA ASN A 12 -15.86 0.23 1.95
C ASN A 12 -17.13 0.99 2.40
N LEU A 13 -17.81 0.48 3.44
CA LEU A 13 -19.09 1.01 3.90
C LEU A 13 -18.98 2.48 4.35
N SER A 14 -17.91 2.84 5.05
CA SER A 14 -17.67 4.23 5.46
C SER A 14 -17.29 5.13 4.27
N ALA A 15 -16.58 4.62 3.28
CA ALA A 15 -16.22 5.35 2.06
C ALA A 15 -17.42 5.64 1.14
N GLN A 16 -18.50 4.84 1.23
CA GLN A 16 -19.73 5.08 0.47
C GLN A 16 -20.43 6.38 0.90
N THR A 17 -20.31 6.77 2.16
CA THR A 17 -20.97 7.95 2.73
C THR A 17 -20.02 9.06 3.19
N ASN A 18 -18.71 8.79 3.26
CA ASN A 18 -17.69 9.75 3.68
C ASN A 18 -16.57 9.90 2.64
N ASN A 19 -16.53 11.07 1.99
CA ASN A 19 -15.56 11.40 0.94
C ASN A 19 -14.11 11.45 1.44
N GLU A 20 -13.87 11.86 2.69
CA GLU A 20 -12.51 11.92 3.24
C GLU A 20 -11.96 10.52 3.49
N ILE A 21 -12.80 9.60 4.02
CA ILE A 21 -12.42 8.18 4.16
C ILE A 21 -12.15 7.56 2.79
N LYS A 22 -13.02 7.82 1.81
CA LYS A 22 -12.82 7.35 0.43
C LYS A 22 -11.51 7.85 -0.16
N LYS A 23 -11.17 9.12 0.07
CA LYS A 23 -9.93 9.74 -0.39
C LYS A 23 -8.71 9.08 0.25
N ILE A 24 -8.72 8.88 1.57
CA ILE A 24 -7.64 8.21 2.29
C ILE A 24 -7.42 6.79 1.76
N LEU A 25 -8.46 5.98 1.65
CA LEU A 25 -8.36 4.61 1.12
C LEU A 25 -7.88 4.59 -0.34
N SER A 26 -8.33 5.54 -1.16
CA SER A 26 -7.87 5.66 -2.55
C SER A 26 -6.40 6.06 -2.63
N SER A 27 -5.92 6.93 -1.74
CA SER A 27 -4.51 7.29 -1.65
C SER A 27 -3.63 6.11 -1.22
N LEU A 28 -4.11 5.22 -0.35
CA LEU A 28 -3.39 3.98 -0.02
C LEU A 28 -3.21 3.09 -1.26
N ASN A 29 -4.25 2.94 -2.08
CA ASN A 29 -4.15 2.21 -3.35
C ASN A 29 -3.10 2.84 -4.29
N GLN A 30 -3.09 4.17 -4.42
CA GLN A 30 -2.09 4.88 -5.23
C GLN A 30 -0.66 4.67 -4.72
N ILE A 31 -0.45 4.58 -3.40
CA ILE A 31 0.85 4.26 -2.80
C ILE A 31 1.28 2.84 -3.21
N VAL A 32 0.39 1.85 -3.11
CA VAL A 32 0.67 0.46 -3.54
C VAL A 32 1.07 0.42 -5.01
N ASP A 33 0.32 1.08 -5.88
CA ASP A 33 0.60 1.16 -7.31
C ASP A 33 1.96 1.84 -7.58
N GLY A 34 2.24 2.95 -6.88
CA GLY A 34 3.51 3.64 -6.96
C GLY A 34 4.71 2.77 -6.57
N ILE A 35 4.58 1.98 -5.50
CA ILE A 35 5.61 1.04 -5.04
C ILE A 35 5.82 -0.09 -6.07
N ASN A 36 4.73 -0.67 -6.60
CA ASN A 36 4.80 -1.69 -7.64
C ASN A 36 5.50 -1.18 -8.91
N ASN A 37 5.14 0.01 -9.36
CA ASN A 37 5.76 0.65 -10.52
C ASN A 37 7.24 0.93 -10.26
N LEU A 38 7.58 1.44 -9.08
CA LEU A 38 8.96 1.68 -8.70
C LEU A 38 9.79 0.38 -8.68
N ARG A 39 9.24 -0.70 -8.14
CA ARG A 39 9.87 -2.03 -8.16
C ARG A 39 10.10 -2.52 -9.59
N ASN A 40 9.13 -2.32 -10.49
CA ASN A 40 9.23 -2.75 -11.88
C ASN A 40 10.26 -1.91 -12.66
N GLU A 41 10.26 -0.58 -12.48
CA GLU A 41 11.20 0.33 -13.15
C GLU A 41 12.63 0.18 -12.62
N LYS A 42 12.78 0.04 -11.29
CA LYS A 42 14.08 0.04 -10.62
C LYS A 42 14.63 -1.37 -10.33
N GLY A 43 13.82 -2.42 -10.45
CA GLY A 43 14.21 -3.81 -10.26
C GLY A 43 15.34 -4.25 -11.19
N VAL A 44 16.30 -5.01 -10.65
CA VAL A 44 17.55 -5.41 -11.33
C VAL A 44 17.49 -6.81 -11.92
N GLY A 45 16.30 -7.39 -12.10
CA GLY A 45 16.09 -8.79 -12.47
C GLY A 45 16.75 -9.26 -13.78
N HIS A 46 17.20 -8.35 -14.64
CA HIS A 46 17.93 -8.67 -15.88
C HIS A 46 19.29 -7.94 -16.00
N GLY A 47 19.83 -7.43 -14.90
CA GLY A 47 21.02 -6.58 -14.91
C GLY A 47 20.72 -5.20 -15.51
N LYS A 48 21.40 -4.17 -15.02
CA LYS A 48 21.23 -2.82 -15.54
C LYS A 48 22.52 -2.34 -16.20
N GLY A 49 22.39 -1.77 -17.39
CA GLY A 49 23.53 -1.20 -18.12
C GLY A 49 24.21 -0.08 -17.33
N LYS A 50 25.43 0.30 -17.73
CA LYS A 50 26.33 1.26 -17.05
C LYS A 50 25.73 2.66 -16.74
N LYS A 51 24.53 2.98 -17.22
CA LYS A 51 23.84 4.27 -17.04
C LYS A 51 22.68 4.24 -16.04
N PHE A 52 22.49 3.14 -15.30
CA PHE A 52 21.42 3.11 -14.30
C PHE A 52 21.68 4.09 -13.17
N LYS A 53 20.70 4.95 -12.91
CA LYS A 53 20.72 5.90 -11.81
C LYS A 53 19.80 5.40 -10.71
N GLU A 54 20.39 5.12 -9.56
CA GLU A 54 19.67 4.78 -8.34
C GLU A 54 18.90 5.99 -7.80
N LEU A 55 17.80 5.73 -7.11
CA LEU A 55 17.13 6.78 -6.35
C LEU A 55 17.90 7.04 -5.05
N PRO A 56 17.89 8.28 -4.55
CA PRO A 56 18.38 8.59 -3.21
C PRO A 56 17.75 7.68 -2.14
N ALA A 57 18.53 7.26 -1.14
CA ALA A 57 18.09 6.34 -0.09
C ALA A 57 16.80 6.76 0.63
N ARG A 58 16.54 8.07 0.76
CA ARG A 58 15.29 8.61 1.33
C ARG A 58 14.01 8.07 0.67
N TYR A 59 14.05 7.72 -0.61
CA TYR A 59 12.89 7.11 -1.29
C TYR A 59 12.70 5.65 -0.89
N ALA A 60 13.79 4.91 -0.65
CA ALA A 60 13.70 3.55 -0.12
C ALA A 60 13.09 3.56 1.30
N TYR A 61 13.51 4.50 2.14
CA TYR A 61 12.92 4.70 3.47
C TYR A 61 11.43 5.07 3.39
N LEU A 62 11.05 5.99 2.49
CA LEU A 62 9.65 6.36 2.29
C LEU A 62 8.81 5.13 1.91
N VAL A 63 9.27 4.34 0.94
CA VAL A 63 8.59 3.13 0.48
C VAL A 63 8.46 2.10 1.61
N ALA A 64 9.54 1.82 2.34
CA ALA A 64 9.54 0.86 3.43
C ALA A 64 8.56 1.26 4.55
N SER A 65 8.60 2.52 4.97
CA SER A 65 7.69 3.06 5.99
C SER A 65 6.24 3.05 5.52
N SER A 66 5.96 3.46 4.28
CA SER A 66 4.61 3.42 3.70
C SER A 66 4.07 1.98 3.63
N SER A 67 4.89 1.00 3.24
CA SER A 67 4.51 -0.42 3.27
C SER A 67 4.22 -0.92 4.68
N ALA A 68 5.06 -0.55 5.67
CA ALA A 68 4.84 -0.93 7.06
C ALA A 68 3.51 -0.38 7.59
N THR A 69 3.20 0.89 7.32
CA THR A 69 1.92 1.50 7.68
C THR A 69 0.74 0.78 7.04
N LEU A 70 0.84 0.42 5.76
CA LEU A 70 -0.23 -0.30 5.07
C LEU A 70 -0.48 -1.68 5.69
N VAL A 71 0.58 -2.46 5.90
CA VAL A 71 0.49 -3.79 6.53
C VAL A 71 -0.12 -3.68 7.91
N ARG A 72 0.29 -2.66 8.69
CA ARG A 72 -0.24 -2.42 10.02
C ARG A 72 -1.74 -2.13 9.98
N PHE A 73 -2.19 -1.24 9.10
CA PHE A 73 -3.61 -0.92 8.94
C PHE A 73 -4.44 -2.15 8.54
N VAL A 74 -3.93 -2.98 7.62
CA VAL A 74 -4.57 -4.24 7.19
C VAL A 74 -4.68 -5.21 8.36
N TRP A 75 -3.60 -5.37 9.13
CA TRP A 75 -3.58 -6.25 10.30
C TRP A 75 -4.52 -5.79 11.41
N ASP A 76 -4.48 -4.50 11.77
CA ASP A 76 -5.37 -3.93 12.78
C ASP A 76 -6.85 -4.05 12.35
N THR A 77 -7.13 -3.89 11.05
CA THR A 77 -8.49 -4.13 10.50
C THR A 77 -8.90 -5.59 10.64
N TYR A 78 -7.99 -6.53 10.38
CA TYR A 78 -8.26 -7.96 10.58
C TYR A 78 -8.54 -8.28 12.05
N GLU A 79 -7.69 -7.83 12.98
CA GLU A 79 -7.93 -8.05 14.42
C GLU A 79 -9.25 -7.43 14.90
N PHE A 80 -9.62 -6.27 14.36
CA PHE A 80 -10.90 -5.62 14.68
C PHE A 80 -12.11 -6.45 14.23
N LEU A 81 -12.04 -7.07 13.04
CA LEU A 81 -13.13 -7.88 12.49
C LEU A 81 -13.18 -9.30 13.08
N TYR A 82 -12.04 -9.84 13.52
CA TYR A 82 -11.91 -11.22 14.01
C TYR A 82 -11.21 -11.26 15.38
N PRO A 83 -11.83 -10.72 16.45
CA PRO A 83 -11.21 -10.61 17.77
C PRO A 83 -10.91 -11.97 18.43
N ASP A 84 -11.61 -13.03 18.03
CA ASP A 84 -11.51 -14.37 18.61
C ASP A 84 -10.33 -15.21 18.06
N ASN A 85 -9.57 -14.70 17.09
CA ASN A 85 -8.38 -15.36 16.52
C ASN A 85 -7.09 -15.07 17.30
N LYS A 86 -7.19 -14.61 18.55
CA LYS A 86 -6.07 -14.39 19.47
C LYS A 86 -5.81 -15.58 20.39
#